data_AF-A0A2K6MHX9-F1
#
_entry.id   AF-A0A2K6MHX9-F1
#
_cell.length_a   1.000
_cell.length_b   1.000
_cell.length_c   1.000
_cell.angle_alpha   90.00
_cell.angle_beta   90.00
_cell.angle_gamma   90.00
#
_symmetry.space_group_name_H-M   'P 1'
#
loop_
_entity.id
_entity.type
_entity.pdbx_description
1 polymer ?
#
loop_
_entity_poly.entity_id
_entity_poly.type
_entity_poly.pdbx_seq_one_letter_code
_entity_poly.pdbx_strand_id
1 'polypeptide(L)'
;MGPLSAPPCTLHITWKELLLTVLLFIFWNPPTTAQVTIEAQPTKVSEGKDVLLLVHNLPQNLTGYIWYKGQIMDLHQFITAYTIDTETIISGPAYSGRETVYSNASLLIQNVTKNDTGSYTIQIIKRGDKIKRVTGHFTLYLETPKPSISSSNLNPREATETVILSCDPDTQDVSYLWWINGQSLPISRKLQLSENNRTLILFNVTKDTAGPYECEMKNPGSSSRSDPVTLNLICEYLLFLCEPGEVPKLSCLTDSHPLAEHSWLIDGKFQQSAEVFFIPQITKTYREHSGLYGCSARNSATGRERSTFKRIKVFGKWIPASLSTGFSVESMWLSEKSQENIFIPSLCPMGRRDFVSP
;
A
#
# COMPACT_ATOMS: atom_id res chain seq x y z
N MET A 1 -34.14 -63.36 -55.70
CA MET A 1 -33.38 -62.70 -54.62
C MET A 1 -34.30 -61.68 -53.98
N GLY A 2 -34.75 -61.92 -52.75
CA GLY A 2 -35.53 -60.97 -51.95
C GLY A 2 -34.88 -60.85 -50.57
N PRO A 3 -34.78 -59.65 -49.97
CA PRO A 3 -34.18 -59.48 -48.66
C PRO A 3 -35.19 -59.78 -47.55
N LEU A 4 -34.75 -60.51 -46.53
CA LEU A 4 -35.48 -60.80 -45.30
C LEU A 4 -35.39 -59.60 -44.35
N SER A 5 -36.55 -59.13 -43.88
CA SER A 5 -36.73 -58.08 -42.89
C SER A 5 -36.23 -58.50 -41.50
N ALA A 6 -35.48 -57.63 -40.83
CA ALA A 6 -35.13 -57.74 -39.41
C ALA A 6 -36.03 -56.82 -38.56
N PRO A 7 -36.50 -57.25 -37.37
CA PRO A 7 -37.24 -56.39 -36.46
C PRO A 7 -36.30 -55.58 -35.53
N PRO A 8 -36.71 -54.38 -35.07
CA PRO A 8 -35.93 -53.58 -34.12
C PRO A 8 -36.21 -54.02 -32.69
N CYS A 9 -35.23 -54.62 -32.00
CA CYS A 9 -35.29 -54.83 -30.55
C CYS A 9 -34.95 -53.52 -29.82
N THR A 10 -35.96 -52.76 -29.43
CA THR A 10 -35.84 -51.68 -28.45
C THR A 10 -36.02 -52.27 -27.05
N LEU A 11 -34.94 -52.31 -26.27
CA LEU A 11 -34.98 -52.74 -24.87
C LEU A 11 -35.61 -51.61 -24.04
N HIS A 12 -36.87 -51.77 -23.66
CA HIS A 12 -37.60 -50.79 -22.85
C HIS A 12 -37.18 -50.92 -21.39
N ILE A 13 -36.06 -50.31 -21.01
CA ILE A 13 -35.65 -50.19 -19.60
C ILE A 13 -36.62 -49.22 -18.94
N THR A 14 -37.43 -49.73 -18.01
CA THR A 14 -38.43 -48.90 -17.33
C THR A 14 -37.74 -47.97 -16.35
N TRP A 15 -38.03 -46.66 -16.46
CA TRP A 15 -37.41 -45.59 -15.67
C TRP A 15 -37.57 -45.78 -14.15
N LYS A 16 -38.53 -46.61 -13.71
CA LYS A 16 -38.74 -47.00 -12.31
C LYS A 16 -37.60 -47.83 -11.71
N GLU A 17 -37.02 -48.77 -12.47
CA GLU A 17 -35.89 -49.60 -12.02
C GLU A 17 -34.61 -48.74 -11.83
N LEU A 18 -34.43 -47.74 -12.69
CA LEU A 18 -33.30 -46.82 -12.65
C LEU A 18 -33.42 -45.80 -11.51
N LEU A 19 -34.64 -45.34 -11.20
CA LEU A 19 -34.93 -44.50 -10.03
C LEU A 19 -34.74 -45.25 -8.70
N LEU A 20 -35.14 -46.52 -8.63
CA LEU A 20 -34.99 -47.35 -7.43
C LEU A 20 -33.50 -47.63 -7.13
N THR A 21 -32.70 -47.91 -8.15
CA THR A 21 -31.25 -48.12 -8.02
C THR A 21 -30.52 -46.83 -7.64
N VAL A 22 -30.93 -45.67 -8.17
CA VAL A 22 -30.38 -44.36 -7.77
C VAL A 22 -30.76 -44.01 -6.33
N LEU A 23 -31.99 -44.29 -5.88
CA LEU A 23 -32.41 -44.09 -4.48
C LEU A 23 -31.63 -44.98 -3.51
N LEU A 24 -31.39 -46.25 -3.86
CA LEU A 24 -30.57 -47.16 -3.06
C LEU A 24 -29.10 -46.72 -2.96
N PHE A 25 -28.54 -46.08 -4.00
CA PHE A 25 -27.19 -45.52 -3.97
C PHE A 25 -27.05 -44.29 -3.05
N ILE A 26 -28.11 -43.51 -2.85
CA ILE A 26 -28.11 -42.37 -1.91
C ILE A 26 -28.17 -42.88 -0.46
N PHE A 27 -28.82 -44.03 -0.21
CA PHE A 27 -28.89 -44.67 1.12
C PHE A 27 -27.61 -45.41 1.53
N TRP A 28 -26.72 -45.75 0.59
CA TRP A 28 -25.48 -46.49 0.86
C TRP A 28 -24.22 -45.66 0.93
N ASN A 29 -24.30 -44.34 0.77
CA ASN A 29 -23.24 -43.49 1.28
C ASN A 29 -23.48 -43.30 2.78
N PRO A 30 -22.72 -43.98 3.68
CA PRO A 30 -22.74 -43.57 5.06
C PRO A 30 -22.44 -42.07 5.10
N PRO A 31 -23.15 -41.26 5.92
CA PRO A 31 -22.87 -39.85 6.00
C PRO A 31 -21.37 -39.70 6.26
N THR A 32 -20.66 -39.01 5.36
CA THR A 32 -19.26 -38.66 5.55
C THR A 32 -19.16 -38.05 6.94
N THR A 33 -18.57 -38.79 7.88
CA THR A 33 -18.51 -38.32 9.26
C THR A 33 -17.68 -37.05 9.22
N ALA A 34 -18.32 -35.90 9.49
CA ALA A 34 -17.66 -34.61 9.42
C ALA A 34 -16.42 -34.67 10.34
N GLN A 35 -15.27 -34.29 9.79
CA GLN A 35 -14.03 -34.26 10.57
C GLN A 35 -14.14 -33.18 11.65
N VAL A 36 -13.49 -33.42 12.79
CA VAL A 36 -13.41 -32.43 13.87
C VAL A 36 -12.66 -31.22 13.33
N THR A 37 -13.27 -30.05 13.46
CA THR A 37 -12.70 -28.79 13.00
C THR A 37 -12.63 -27.81 14.16
N ILE A 38 -11.68 -26.89 14.10
CA ILE A 38 -11.43 -25.90 15.13
C ILE A 38 -11.37 -24.54 14.44
N GLU A 39 -12.03 -23.55 15.02
CA GLU A 39 -11.92 -22.16 14.59
C GLU A 39 -11.63 -21.25 15.77
N ALA A 40 -11.00 -20.10 15.50
CA ALA A 40 -10.82 -19.06 16.49
C ALA A 40 -12.03 -18.12 16.50
N GLN A 41 -12.52 -17.80 17.70
CA GLN A 41 -13.55 -16.80 17.92
C GLN A 41 -13.04 -15.76 18.94
N PRO A 42 -12.86 -14.49 18.54
CA PRO A 42 -13.03 -13.95 17.18
C PRO A 42 -11.99 -14.51 16.19
N THR A 43 -12.29 -14.46 14.89
CA THR A 43 -11.39 -14.97 13.83
C THR A 43 -10.10 -14.17 13.70
N LYS A 44 -10.15 -12.89 14.06
CA LYS A 44 -9.00 -12.01 14.17
C LYS A 44 -8.80 -11.60 15.62
N VAL A 45 -7.60 -11.85 16.14
CA VAL A 45 -7.27 -11.67 17.55
C VAL A 45 -6.04 -10.79 17.66
N SER A 46 -6.13 -9.70 18.41
CA SER A 46 -4.98 -8.86 18.74
C SER A 46 -4.37 -9.27 20.08
N GLU A 47 -3.10 -8.95 20.30
CA GLU A 47 -2.44 -9.15 21.59
C GLU A 47 -3.21 -8.47 22.74
N GLY A 48 -3.28 -9.13 23.88
CA GLY A 48 -4.03 -8.65 25.04
C GLY A 48 -5.51 -9.03 25.09
N LYS A 49 -6.04 -9.68 24.04
CA LYS A 49 -7.45 -10.10 23.96
C LYS A 49 -7.62 -11.57 24.30
N ASP A 50 -8.86 -11.98 24.51
CA ASP A 50 -9.20 -13.38 24.73
C ASP A 50 -9.55 -14.04 23.38
N VAL A 51 -9.22 -15.32 23.23
CA VAL A 51 -9.63 -16.14 22.08
C VAL A 51 -10.23 -17.46 22.53
N LEU A 52 -11.35 -17.83 21.94
CA LEU A 52 -11.93 -19.16 22.06
C LEU A 52 -11.56 -19.99 20.84
N LEU A 53 -10.85 -21.11 21.05
CA LEU A 53 -10.69 -22.16 20.06
C LEU A 53 -11.95 -23.04 20.12
N LEU A 54 -12.92 -22.70 19.27
CA LEU A 54 -14.23 -23.35 19.21
C LEU A 54 -14.13 -24.65 18.41
N VAL A 55 -14.54 -25.76 19.04
CA VAL A 55 -14.49 -27.10 18.44
C VAL A 55 -15.84 -27.46 17.84
N HIS A 56 -15.83 -27.85 16.56
CA HIS A 56 -17.00 -28.28 15.81
C HIS A 56 -16.96 -29.77 15.47
N ASN A 57 -18.13 -30.33 15.16
CA ASN A 57 -18.31 -31.73 14.74
C ASN A 57 -17.77 -32.73 15.76
N LEU A 58 -17.98 -32.48 17.05
CA LEU A 58 -17.59 -33.41 18.10
C LEU A 58 -18.26 -34.77 17.91
N PRO A 59 -17.50 -35.88 17.98
CA PRO A 59 -18.08 -37.20 17.90
C PRO A 59 -18.99 -37.51 19.09
N GLN A 60 -19.95 -38.41 18.91
CA GLN A 60 -20.76 -38.91 20.02
C GLN A 60 -19.97 -39.89 20.91
N ASN A 61 -20.45 -40.04 22.15
CA ASN A 61 -19.98 -41.01 23.15
C ASN A 61 -18.50 -40.80 23.55
N LEU A 62 -18.27 -39.76 24.34
CA LEU A 62 -16.93 -39.26 24.67
C LEU A 62 -16.58 -39.53 26.14
N THR A 63 -15.31 -39.75 26.42
CA THR A 63 -14.77 -39.89 27.78
C THR A 63 -14.13 -38.59 28.27
N GLY A 64 -13.45 -37.88 27.36
CA GLY A 64 -12.75 -36.65 27.68
C GLY A 64 -11.93 -36.09 26.54
N TYR A 65 -11.30 -34.96 26.83
CA TYR A 65 -10.53 -34.15 25.91
C TYR A 65 -9.16 -33.83 26.49
N ILE A 66 -8.16 -33.72 25.64
CA ILE A 66 -6.81 -33.30 26.03
C ILE A 66 -6.31 -32.27 25.03
N TRP A 67 -5.91 -31.10 25.51
CA TRP A 67 -5.29 -30.05 24.69
C TRP A 67 -3.78 -30.03 24.85
N TYR A 68 -3.09 -29.84 23.73
CA TYR A 68 -1.64 -29.73 23.63
C TYR A 68 -1.25 -28.43 22.90
N LYS A 69 -0.16 -27.80 23.34
CA LYS A 69 0.50 -26.70 22.62
C LYS A 69 1.47 -27.28 21.60
N GLY A 70 1.19 -27.11 20.31
CA GLY A 70 1.99 -27.64 19.21
C GLY A 70 1.34 -28.83 18.50
N GLN A 71 2.07 -29.38 17.52
CA GLN A 71 1.63 -30.56 16.74
C GLN A 71 2.01 -31.88 17.41
N ILE A 72 3.07 -31.88 18.22
CA ILE A 72 3.56 -33.07 18.93
C ILE A 72 2.81 -33.19 20.26
N MET A 73 2.25 -34.37 20.52
CA MET A 73 1.41 -34.65 21.68
C MET A 73 2.23 -35.28 22.81
N ASP A 74 3.25 -34.57 23.28
CA ASP A 74 4.09 -35.00 24.39
C ASP A 74 3.63 -34.45 25.75
N LEU A 75 4.25 -34.92 26.83
CA LEU A 75 3.93 -34.49 28.20
C LEU A 75 4.25 -33.02 28.46
N HIS A 76 5.30 -32.48 27.84
CA HIS A 76 5.71 -31.08 28.05
C HIS A 76 4.76 -30.11 27.36
N GLN A 77 4.13 -30.53 26.25
CA GLN A 77 3.13 -29.76 25.52
C GLN A 77 1.71 -29.89 26.08
N PHE A 78 1.48 -30.77 27.05
CA PHE A 78 0.16 -30.98 27.65
C PHE A 78 -0.31 -29.72 28.39
N ILE A 79 -1.41 -29.12 27.91
CA ILE A 79 -2.01 -27.91 28.49
C ILE A 79 -3.02 -28.31 29.57
N THR A 80 -4.09 -29.00 29.18
CA THR A 80 -5.17 -29.36 30.10
C THR A 80 -6.01 -30.51 29.54
N ALA A 81 -6.61 -31.29 30.44
CA ALA A 81 -7.55 -32.34 30.11
C ALA A 81 -8.88 -32.13 30.84
N TYR A 82 -9.97 -32.48 30.18
CA TYR A 82 -11.33 -32.47 30.75
C TYR A 82 -11.89 -33.89 30.70
N THR A 83 -12.31 -34.41 31.85
CA THR A 83 -12.98 -35.71 31.94
C THR A 83 -14.48 -35.49 32.12
N ILE A 84 -15.28 -36.06 31.21
CA ILE A 84 -16.72 -35.75 31.12
C ILE A 84 -17.50 -36.34 32.29
N ASP A 85 -17.20 -37.58 32.68
CA ASP A 85 -17.98 -38.28 33.72
C ASP A 85 -17.88 -37.66 35.11
N THR A 86 -16.71 -37.10 35.42
CA THR A 86 -16.40 -36.50 36.72
C THR A 86 -16.40 -34.98 36.69
N GLU A 87 -16.54 -34.38 35.50
CA GLU A 87 -16.41 -32.94 35.25
C GLU A 87 -15.09 -32.36 35.78
N THR A 88 -14.03 -33.19 35.82
CA THR A 88 -12.73 -32.80 36.39
C THR A 88 -11.80 -32.23 35.31
N ILE A 89 -11.16 -31.11 35.65
CA ILE A 89 -10.10 -30.50 34.85
C ILE A 89 -8.75 -30.86 35.45
N ILE A 90 -7.83 -31.32 34.61
CA ILE A 90 -6.45 -31.64 34.99
C ILE A 90 -5.54 -30.69 34.23
N SER A 91 -4.72 -29.92 34.95
CA SER A 91 -3.73 -29.03 34.35
C SER A 91 -2.43 -29.77 34.05
N GLY A 92 -1.80 -29.42 32.93
CA GLY A 92 -0.53 -29.97 32.49
C GLY A 92 0.65 -29.02 32.63
N PRO A 93 1.86 -29.48 32.26
CA PRO A 93 3.07 -28.65 32.31
C PRO A 93 3.03 -27.39 31.44
N ALA A 94 2.30 -27.41 30.32
CA ALA A 94 2.14 -26.25 29.44
C ALA A 94 1.01 -25.30 29.88
N TYR A 95 0.31 -25.60 30.98
CA TYR A 95 -0.74 -24.74 31.52
C TYR A 95 -0.14 -23.45 32.07
N SER A 96 -0.55 -22.30 31.53
CA SER A 96 -0.07 -21.00 31.96
C SER A 96 -0.98 -20.32 33.00
N GLY A 97 -2.12 -20.93 33.31
CA GLY A 97 -3.15 -20.32 34.18
C GLY A 97 -4.16 -19.46 33.43
N ARG A 98 -3.97 -19.29 32.12
CA ARG A 98 -4.82 -18.46 31.24
C ARG A 98 -5.77 -19.28 30.38
N GLU A 99 -5.58 -20.59 30.35
CA GLU A 99 -6.37 -21.51 29.55
C GLU A 99 -7.59 -22.02 30.33
N THR A 100 -8.74 -22.15 29.69
CA THR A 100 -9.93 -22.78 30.29
C THR A 100 -10.57 -23.70 29.28
N VAL A 101 -10.64 -24.99 29.59
CA VAL A 101 -11.31 -25.98 28.75
C VAL A 101 -12.78 -26.11 29.16
N TYR A 102 -13.66 -26.15 28.17
CA TYR A 102 -15.10 -26.31 28.36
C TYR A 102 -15.57 -27.73 28.06
N SER A 103 -16.77 -28.07 28.55
CA SER A 103 -17.42 -29.37 28.32
C SER A 103 -17.71 -29.67 26.85
N ASN A 104 -17.80 -28.64 26.00
CA ASN A 104 -17.89 -28.77 24.55
C ASN A 104 -16.51 -28.88 23.86
N ALA A 105 -15.47 -29.31 24.60
CA ALA A 105 -14.09 -29.45 24.17
C ALA A 105 -13.36 -28.16 23.75
N SER A 106 -14.04 -27.01 23.76
CA SER A 106 -13.44 -25.74 23.34
C SER A 106 -12.46 -25.21 24.38
N LEU A 107 -11.44 -24.47 23.93
CA LEU A 107 -10.39 -23.92 24.78
C LEU A 107 -10.40 -22.40 24.71
N LEU A 108 -10.69 -21.74 25.83
CA LEU A 108 -10.46 -20.31 26.00
C LEU A 108 -9.00 -20.07 26.36
N ILE A 109 -8.37 -19.09 25.75
CA ILE A 109 -7.06 -18.56 26.15
C ILE A 109 -7.25 -17.07 26.41
N GLN A 110 -7.04 -16.67 27.66
CA GLN A 110 -7.20 -15.28 28.09
C GLN A 110 -5.92 -14.47 27.87
N ASN A 111 -6.07 -13.18 27.54
CA ASN A 111 -4.98 -12.23 27.42
C ASN A 111 -3.80 -12.80 26.58
N VAL A 112 -4.09 -13.08 25.30
CA VAL A 112 -3.14 -13.73 24.39
C VAL A 112 -1.91 -12.86 24.17
N THR A 113 -0.76 -13.52 24.05
CA THR A 113 0.54 -12.90 23.76
C THR A 113 1.12 -13.48 22.49
N LYS A 114 2.19 -12.87 21.96
CA LYS A 114 2.92 -13.47 20.82
C LYS A 114 3.37 -14.91 21.06
N ASN A 115 3.68 -15.29 22.30
CA ASN A 115 4.09 -16.66 22.64
C ASN A 115 2.95 -17.69 22.56
N ASP A 116 1.71 -17.23 22.45
CA ASP A 116 0.54 -18.10 22.27
C ASP A 116 0.25 -18.36 20.79
N THR A 117 0.97 -17.71 19.87
CA THR A 117 0.88 -18.06 18.45
C THR A 117 1.47 -19.45 18.19
N GLY A 118 0.98 -20.10 17.14
CA GLY A 118 1.45 -21.41 16.72
C GLY A 118 0.36 -22.48 16.78
N SER A 119 0.79 -23.73 16.68
CA SER A 119 -0.13 -24.87 16.56
C SER A 119 -0.72 -25.27 17.90
N TYR A 120 -1.94 -25.77 17.88
CA TYR A 120 -2.65 -26.39 18.99
C TYR A 120 -3.28 -27.68 18.50
N THR A 121 -3.23 -28.72 19.34
CA THR A 121 -3.79 -30.03 19.02
C THR A 121 -4.74 -30.47 20.12
N ILE A 122 -5.95 -30.87 19.74
CA ILE A 122 -6.90 -31.52 20.64
C ILE A 122 -6.91 -33.02 20.38
N GLN A 123 -6.81 -33.83 21.43
CA GLN A 123 -7.11 -35.25 21.44
C GLN A 123 -8.47 -35.50 22.06
N ILE A 124 -9.37 -36.10 21.29
CA ILE A 124 -10.70 -36.48 21.75
C ILE A 124 -10.71 -37.98 21.98
N ILE A 125 -11.09 -38.40 23.17
CA ILE A 125 -11.13 -39.80 23.58
C ILE A 125 -12.59 -40.27 23.55
N LYS A 126 -12.89 -41.27 22.72
CA LYS A 126 -14.22 -41.88 22.65
C LYS A 126 -14.35 -43.03 23.65
N ARG A 127 -15.57 -43.23 24.15
CA ARG A 127 -15.97 -44.37 24.95
C ARG A 127 -16.19 -45.61 24.08
N GLY A 128 -15.66 -46.75 24.50
CA GLY A 128 -15.88 -48.06 23.86
C GLY A 128 -14.80 -49.10 24.21
N ASP A 129 -14.96 -50.33 23.71
CA ASP A 129 -14.08 -51.48 24.03
C ASP A 129 -12.62 -51.30 23.60
N LYS A 130 -12.38 -50.44 22.61
CA LYS A 130 -11.04 -50.00 22.20
C LYS A 130 -10.99 -48.49 22.32
N ILE A 131 -9.92 -47.97 22.92
CA ILE A 131 -9.67 -46.52 23.00
C ILE A 131 -9.47 -45.99 21.57
N LYS A 132 -10.48 -45.29 21.04
CA LYS A 132 -10.41 -44.57 19.77
C LYS A 132 -10.13 -43.11 20.06
N ARG A 133 -9.12 -42.57 19.37
CA ARG A 133 -8.70 -41.18 19.48
C ARG A 133 -8.98 -40.45 18.17
N VAL A 134 -9.52 -39.24 18.27
CA VAL A 134 -9.68 -38.32 17.14
C VAL A 134 -8.85 -37.08 17.46
N THR A 135 -8.09 -36.60 16.48
CA THR A 135 -7.27 -35.41 16.63
C THR A 135 -7.84 -34.26 15.80
N GLY A 136 -7.82 -33.06 16.37
CA GLY A 136 -8.05 -31.81 15.66
C GLY A 136 -6.81 -30.93 15.79
N HIS A 137 -6.51 -30.17 14.74
CA HIS A 137 -5.36 -29.27 14.71
C HIS A 137 -5.81 -27.86 14.34
N PHE A 138 -5.22 -26.86 14.98
CA PHE A 138 -5.45 -25.45 14.69
C PHE A 138 -4.14 -24.67 14.81
N THR A 139 -3.94 -23.64 14.00
CA THR A 139 -2.80 -22.74 14.15
C THR A 139 -3.31 -21.33 14.43
N LEU A 140 -2.97 -20.81 15.61
CA LEU A 140 -3.35 -19.48 16.05
C LEU A 140 -2.35 -18.45 15.51
N TYR A 141 -2.88 -17.43 14.83
CA TYR A 141 -2.15 -16.24 14.39
C TYR A 141 -2.78 -15.00 15.02
N LEU A 142 -1.94 -14.07 15.47
CA LEU A 142 -2.40 -12.75 15.89
C LEU A 142 -2.50 -11.81 14.69
N GLU A 143 -3.33 -10.77 14.83
CA GLU A 143 -3.39 -9.68 13.87
C GLU A 143 -2.04 -8.97 13.76
N THR A 144 -1.65 -8.71 12.51
CA THR A 144 -0.52 -7.83 12.22
C THR A 144 -0.85 -6.39 12.62
N PRO A 145 0.06 -5.68 13.33
CA PRO A 145 -0.13 -4.27 13.62
C PRO A 145 -0.05 -3.47 12.32
N LYS A 146 -0.72 -2.31 12.26
CA LYS A 146 -0.63 -1.43 11.09
C LYS A 146 0.83 -0.94 10.91
N PRO A 147 1.50 -1.24 9.78
CA PRO A 147 2.87 -0.79 9.57
C PRO A 147 2.97 0.71 9.30
N SER A 148 4.17 1.25 9.47
CA SER A 148 4.57 2.60 9.04
C SER A 148 5.81 2.52 8.16
N ILE A 149 5.93 3.42 7.19
CA ILE A 149 7.13 3.53 6.36
C ILE A 149 8.01 4.66 6.89
N SER A 150 9.26 4.35 7.20
CA SER A 150 10.32 5.31 7.41
C SER A 150 11.11 5.53 6.11
N SER A 151 11.52 6.77 5.83
CA SER A 151 12.24 7.14 4.60
C SER A 151 13.51 7.91 4.94
N SER A 152 14.59 7.66 4.19
CA SER A 152 15.83 8.44 4.30
C SER A 152 15.70 9.85 3.72
N ASN A 153 14.90 10.01 2.65
CA ASN A 153 14.61 11.30 2.01
C ASN A 153 13.32 11.18 1.19
N LEU A 154 12.29 11.96 1.53
CA LEU A 154 11.04 12.03 0.79
C LEU A 154 11.13 12.92 -0.45
N ASN A 155 12.18 13.74 -0.52
CA ASN A 155 12.39 14.74 -1.54
C ASN A 155 13.77 14.60 -2.18
N PRO A 156 14.05 13.48 -2.90
CA PRO A 156 15.36 13.28 -3.49
C PRO A 156 15.56 14.04 -4.79
N ARG A 157 16.81 14.39 -5.10
CA ARG A 157 17.19 14.96 -6.40
C ARG A 157 17.13 13.91 -7.51
N GLU A 158 16.50 14.28 -8.62
CA GLU A 158 16.26 13.38 -9.76
C GLU A 158 17.56 12.82 -10.35
N ALA A 159 17.58 11.52 -10.63
CA ALA A 159 18.64 10.74 -11.25
C ALA A 159 19.98 10.69 -10.50
N THR A 160 20.12 11.34 -9.34
CA THR A 160 21.37 11.39 -8.58
C THR A 160 21.29 10.70 -7.23
N GLU A 161 20.16 10.82 -6.54
CA GLU A 161 20.06 10.36 -5.16
C GLU A 161 19.45 8.96 -5.06
N THR A 162 19.86 8.24 -4.03
CA THR A 162 19.31 6.93 -3.65
C THR A 162 18.47 7.10 -2.40
N VAL A 163 17.26 6.52 -2.40
CA VAL A 163 16.34 6.58 -1.25
C VAL A 163 16.17 5.19 -0.65
N ILE A 164 16.16 5.12 0.67
CA ILE A 164 15.92 3.91 1.43
C ILE A 164 14.58 4.09 2.14
N LEU A 165 13.64 3.20 1.84
CA LEU A 165 12.37 3.08 2.55
C LEU A 165 12.42 1.82 3.41
N SER A 166 12.03 1.93 4.68
CA SER A 166 11.95 0.78 5.60
C SER A 166 10.56 0.66 6.16
N CYS A 167 10.06 -0.57 6.22
CA CYS A 167 8.75 -0.89 6.77
C CYS A 167 8.90 -1.30 8.25
N ASP A 168 8.21 -0.58 9.13
CA ASP A 168 8.27 -0.76 10.58
C ASP A 168 6.90 -1.20 11.12
N PRO A 169 6.85 -2.02 12.19
CA PRO A 169 7.98 -2.55 12.96
C PRO A 169 8.59 -3.83 12.36
N ASP A 170 9.85 -4.12 12.71
CA ASP A 170 10.46 -5.42 12.40
C ASP A 170 9.85 -6.53 13.28
N THR A 171 8.99 -7.33 12.67
CA THR A 171 8.28 -8.44 13.31
C THR A 171 8.79 -9.77 12.74
N GLN A 172 8.99 -10.75 13.62
CA GLN A 172 9.32 -12.13 13.20
C GLN A 172 8.09 -12.82 12.60
N ASP A 173 8.32 -13.81 11.74
CA ASP A 173 7.26 -14.64 11.13
C ASP A 173 6.21 -13.88 10.30
N VAL A 174 6.56 -12.70 9.80
CA VAL A 174 5.77 -11.96 8.81
C VAL A 174 6.56 -11.78 7.52
N SER A 175 5.83 -11.65 6.42
CA SER A 175 6.36 -11.27 5.12
C SER A 175 6.00 -9.83 4.81
N TYR A 176 6.93 -9.10 4.19
CA TYR A 176 6.74 -7.73 3.74
C TYR A 176 6.56 -7.68 2.23
N LEU A 177 5.58 -6.88 1.78
CA LEU A 177 5.31 -6.62 0.37
C LEU A 177 5.23 -5.11 0.13
N TRP A 178 5.85 -4.66 -0.96
CA TRP A 178 5.85 -3.26 -1.35
C TRP A 178 4.89 -2.97 -2.50
N TRP A 179 4.23 -1.83 -2.40
CA TRP A 179 3.27 -1.33 -3.36
C TRP A 179 3.65 0.09 -3.77
N ILE A 180 3.42 0.41 -5.06
CA ILE A 180 3.54 1.76 -5.61
C ILE A 180 2.30 2.04 -6.45
N ASN A 181 1.66 3.20 -6.24
CA ASN A 181 0.41 3.56 -6.92
C ASN A 181 -0.68 2.46 -6.81
N GLY A 182 -0.76 1.77 -5.67
CA GLY A 182 -1.70 0.68 -5.42
C GLY A 182 -1.39 -0.63 -6.17
N GLN A 183 -0.27 -0.74 -6.89
CA GLN A 183 0.17 -1.94 -7.60
C GLN A 183 1.41 -2.55 -6.96
N SER A 184 1.61 -3.86 -7.12
CA SER A 184 2.81 -4.54 -6.64
C SER A 184 4.06 -3.94 -7.29
N LEU A 185 5.11 -3.76 -6.50
CA LEU A 185 6.36 -3.15 -6.95
C LEU A 185 6.92 -3.85 -8.23
N PRO A 186 7.21 -3.10 -9.32
CA PRO A 186 7.76 -3.69 -10.52
C PRO A 186 9.22 -4.14 -10.31
N ILE A 187 9.58 -5.30 -10.87
CA ILE A 187 10.96 -5.77 -10.87
C ILE A 187 11.78 -4.91 -11.84
N SER A 188 12.75 -4.15 -11.34
CA SER A 188 13.62 -3.30 -12.16
C SER A 188 14.99 -3.12 -11.50
N ARG A 189 16.02 -2.85 -12.31
CA ARG A 189 17.42 -2.63 -11.84
C ARG A 189 17.58 -1.40 -10.94
N LYS A 190 16.61 -0.48 -10.95
CA LYS A 190 16.61 0.71 -10.09
C LYS A 190 16.11 0.41 -8.66
N LEU A 191 15.60 -0.79 -8.40
CA LEU A 191 15.04 -1.16 -7.11
C LEU A 191 15.75 -2.40 -6.58
N GLN A 192 15.99 -2.41 -5.27
CA GLN A 192 16.52 -3.57 -4.58
C GLN A 192 15.81 -3.74 -3.24
N LEU A 193 15.36 -4.96 -2.98
CA LEU A 193 14.80 -5.34 -1.69
C LEU A 193 15.89 -5.98 -0.82
N SER A 194 15.81 -5.77 0.50
CA SER A 194 16.56 -6.57 1.47
C SER A 194 16.16 -8.04 1.40
N GLU A 195 16.95 -8.93 2.01
CA GLU A 195 16.69 -10.38 2.00
C GLU A 195 15.32 -10.74 2.59
N ASN A 196 14.85 -10.00 3.59
CA ASN A 196 13.52 -10.14 4.19
C ASN A 196 12.44 -9.23 3.57
N ASN A 197 12.74 -8.54 2.46
CA ASN A 197 11.89 -7.56 1.78
C ASN A 197 11.40 -6.37 2.64
N ARG A 198 11.89 -6.22 3.87
CA ARG A 198 11.49 -5.13 4.79
C ARG A 198 11.98 -3.76 4.32
N THR A 199 13.15 -3.70 3.70
CA THR A 199 13.77 -2.46 3.23
C THR A 199 13.81 -2.44 1.72
N LEU A 200 13.32 -1.34 1.15
CA LEU A 200 13.36 -1.05 -0.27
C LEU A 200 14.37 0.05 -0.54
N ILE A 201 15.34 -0.24 -1.41
CA ILE A 201 16.37 0.69 -1.87
C ILE A 201 16.02 1.11 -3.30
N LEU A 202 15.89 2.41 -3.52
CA LEU A 202 15.59 3.04 -4.80
C LEU A 202 16.84 3.76 -5.29
N PHE A 203 17.51 3.23 -6.30
CA PHE A 203 18.70 3.81 -6.90
C PHE A 203 18.34 4.84 -7.97
N ASN A 204 19.04 5.97 -7.98
CA ASN A 204 18.93 7.03 -8.97
C ASN A 204 17.46 7.37 -9.25
N VAL A 205 16.75 7.86 -8.23
CA VAL A 205 15.29 8.02 -8.27
C VAL A 205 14.89 8.95 -9.42
N THR A 206 13.93 8.52 -10.23
CA THR A 206 13.42 9.24 -11.41
C THR A 206 11.90 9.30 -11.39
N LYS A 207 11.29 10.01 -12.34
CA LYS A 207 9.83 10.20 -12.39
C LYS A 207 9.03 8.88 -12.41
N ASP A 208 9.58 7.81 -12.99
CA ASP A 208 8.98 6.46 -13.01
C ASP A 208 8.97 5.76 -11.64
N THR A 209 9.83 6.18 -10.73
CA THR A 209 9.92 5.65 -9.35
C THR A 209 9.43 6.66 -8.31
N ALA A 210 8.84 7.77 -8.75
CA ALA A 210 8.20 8.73 -7.86
C ALA A 210 6.72 8.37 -7.66
N GLY A 211 6.18 8.69 -6.48
CA GLY A 211 4.78 8.42 -6.16
C GLY A 211 4.55 7.88 -4.75
N PRO A 212 3.28 7.58 -4.41
CA PRO A 212 2.88 6.96 -3.15
C PRO A 212 3.35 5.50 -3.07
N TYR A 213 4.12 5.21 -2.03
CA TYR A 213 4.53 3.87 -1.62
C TYR A 213 3.73 3.40 -0.41
N GLU A 214 3.32 2.14 -0.42
CA GLU A 214 2.69 1.47 0.73
C GLU A 214 3.43 0.17 1.01
N CYS A 215 3.49 -0.21 2.28
CA CYS A 215 4.02 -1.49 2.72
C CYS A 215 2.88 -2.33 3.31
N GLU A 216 2.87 -3.61 2.97
CA GLU A 216 1.95 -4.60 3.51
C GLU A 216 2.72 -5.62 4.35
N MET A 217 2.30 -5.79 5.61
CA MET A 217 2.76 -6.86 6.49
C MET A 217 1.74 -7.99 6.46
N LYS A 218 2.21 -9.20 6.16
CA LYS A 218 1.34 -10.38 6.02
C LYS A 218 1.84 -11.58 6.80
N ASN A 219 0.93 -12.18 7.57
CA ASN A 219 1.08 -13.53 8.11
C ASN A 219 -0.08 -14.41 7.56
N PRO A 220 -0.08 -15.74 7.80
CA PRO A 220 -1.11 -16.61 7.23
C PRO A 220 -2.55 -16.28 7.67
N GLY A 221 -2.74 -15.67 8.85
CA GLY A 221 -4.06 -15.34 9.39
C GLY A 221 -4.51 -13.89 9.20
N SER A 222 -3.63 -12.97 8.82
CA SER A 222 -3.90 -11.53 8.77
C SER A 222 -2.96 -10.78 7.81
N SER A 223 -3.46 -9.66 7.31
CA SER A 223 -2.66 -8.71 6.53
C SER A 223 -3.05 -7.28 6.90
N SER A 224 -2.07 -6.38 6.94
CA SER A 224 -2.26 -4.96 7.23
C SER A 224 -1.37 -4.10 6.32
N ARG A 225 -1.90 -2.95 5.90
CA ARG A 225 -1.19 -1.99 5.04
C ARG A 225 -0.91 -0.68 5.76
N SER A 226 0.22 -0.07 5.44
CA SER A 226 0.61 1.24 5.95
C SER A 226 -0.22 2.34 5.30
N ASP A 227 -0.20 3.53 5.88
CA ASP A 227 -0.58 4.73 5.14
C ASP A 227 0.45 4.98 4.03
N PRO A 228 0.04 5.58 2.89
CA PRO A 228 0.95 5.84 1.78
C PRO A 228 1.97 6.93 2.12
N VAL A 229 3.21 6.72 1.70
CA VAL A 229 4.30 7.70 1.78
C VAL A 229 4.70 8.11 0.37
N THR A 230 4.50 9.38 0.02
CA THR A 230 4.76 9.89 -1.32
C THR A 230 6.18 10.42 -1.46
N LEU A 231 6.94 9.81 -2.37
CA LEU A 231 8.23 10.32 -2.81
C LEU A 231 8.02 11.38 -3.89
N ASN A 232 8.47 12.60 -3.60
CA ASN A 232 8.32 13.76 -4.48
C ASN A 232 9.69 14.28 -4.90
N LEU A 233 10.05 14.11 -6.18
CA LEU A 233 11.37 14.54 -6.66
C LEU A 233 11.58 16.04 -6.47
N ILE A 234 12.73 16.39 -5.92
CA ILE A 234 13.29 17.72 -6.11
C ILE A 234 13.92 17.71 -7.50
N CYS A 235 13.18 18.14 -8.51
CA CYS A 235 13.88 18.61 -9.69
C CYS A 235 14.59 19.89 -9.24
N GLU A 236 15.90 19.95 -9.43
CA GLU A 236 16.71 21.17 -9.21
C GLU A 236 16.24 22.34 -10.11
N TYR A 237 15.28 22.07 -11.00
CA TYR A 237 14.62 22.96 -11.94
C TYR A 237 13.10 23.09 -11.70
N LEU A 238 12.54 22.53 -10.62
CA LEU A 238 11.11 22.55 -10.28
C LEU A 238 10.69 23.89 -9.67
N LEU A 239 10.62 24.91 -10.51
CA LEU A 239 9.57 25.91 -10.36
C LEU A 239 8.66 26.01 -11.58
N PHE A 240 8.91 25.29 -12.69
CA PHE A 240 7.98 25.35 -13.83
C PHE A 240 7.72 23.98 -14.48
N LEU A 241 6.62 23.37 -14.04
CA LEU A 241 5.68 22.52 -14.79
C LEU A 241 6.14 21.12 -15.22
N CYS A 242 5.65 20.11 -14.51
CA CYS A 242 4.97 19.02 -15.19
C CYS A 242 3.55 19.51 -15.54
N GLU A 243 3.26 19.71 -16.82
CA GLU A 243 1.97 19.52 -17.52
C GLU A 243 2.16 20.07 -18.96
N PRO A 244 2.08 19.24 -20.03
CA PRO A 244 2.17 19.71 -21.40
C PRO A 244 0.87 20.42 -21.82
N GLY A 245 0.93 21.74 -22.05
CA GLY A 245 -0.20 22.50 -22.63
C GLY A 245 -0.39 23.92 -22.10
N GLU A 246 0.28 24.31 -21.00
CA GLU A 246 0.14 25.66 -20.45
C GLU A 246 1.16 26.66 -21.02
N VAL A 247 0.69 27.87 -21.34
CA VAL A 247 1.51 28.96 -21.89
C VAL A 247 2.39 29.55 -20.78
N PRO A 248 3.72 29.63 -20.96
CA PRO A 248 4.61 30.16 -19.93
C PRO A 248 4.32 31.64 -19.62
N LYS A 249 4.15 31.93 -18.32
CA LYS A 249 3.74 33.23 -17.77
C LYS A 249 4.84 33.81 -16.88
N LEU A 250 5.20 35.06 -17.10
CA LEU A 250 6.09 35.85 -16.24
C LEU A 250 5.26 36.89 -15.47
N SER A 251 5.49 37.02 -14.17
CA SER A 251 4.84 38.00 -13.30
C SER A 251 5.86 38.90 -12.63
N CYS A 252 5.55 40.19 -12.58
CA CYS A 252 6.37 41.20 -11.92
C CYS A 252 5.64 41.70 -10.68
N LEU A 253 6.18 41.42 -9.49
CA LEU A 253 5.54 41.77 -8.22
C LEU A 253 6.24 42.98 -7.61
N THR A 254 5.47 44.02 -7.32
CA THR A 254 5.97 45.25 -6.71
C THR A 254 5.06 45.72 -5.59
N ASP A 255 5.66 46.03 -4.43
CA ASP A 255 4.95 46.66 -3.31
C ASP A 255 4.96 48.19 -3.47
N SER A 256 3.80 48.77 -3.79
CA SER A 256 3.63 50.19 -4.10
C SER A 256 2.21 50.68 -3.80
N HIS A 257 2.10 51.86 -3.21
CA HIS A 257 0.83 52.58 -3.06
C HIS A 257 0.95 54.02 -3.61
N PRO A 258 0.04 54.48 -4.48
CA PRO A 258 -0.96 53.70 -5.25
C PRO A 258 -0.29 52.66 -6.16
N LEU A 259 -1.08 51.75 -6.76
CA LEU A 259 -0.61 50.64 -7.59
C LEU A 259 0.34 51.15 -8.71
N ALA A 260 1.52 50.55 -8.83
CA ALA A 260 2.53 50.93 -9.81
C ALA A 260 2.15 50.49 -11.23
N GLU A 261 2.57 51.27 -12.21
CA GLU A 261 2.49 50.95 -13.63
C GLU A 261 3.68 50.07 -14.03
N HIS A 262 3.41 48.90 -14.60
CA HIS A 262 4.46 47.97 -15.06
C HIS A 262 4.70 48.07 -16.56
N SER A 263 5.95 47.93 -16.96
CA SER A 263 6.36 47.77 -18.36
C SER A 263 7.39 46.66 -18.52
N TRP A 264 7.28 45.93 -19.63
CA TRP A 264 8.19 44.84 -19.98
C TRP A 264 9.08 45.21 -21.14
N LEU A 265 10.36 44.84 -21.04
CA LEU A 265 11.38 44.99 -22.06
C LEU A 265 12.03 43.64 -22.37
N ILE A 266 12.34 43.37 -23.64
CA ILE A 266 13.16 42.23 -24.05
C ILE A 266 14.35 42.78 -24.83
N ASP A 267 15.56 42.50 -24.36
CA ASP A 267 16.82 43.00 -24.94
C ASP A 267 16.77 44.53 -25.19
N GLY A 268 16.19 45.25 -24.24
CA GLY A 268 16.06 46.71 -24.28
C GLY A 268 14.90 47.24 -25.12
N LYS A 269 14.11 46.38 -25.78
CA LYS A 269 12.93 46.79 -26.56
C LYS A 269 11.65 46.62 -25.75
N PHE A 270 10.88 47.69 -25.60
CA PHE A 270 9.55 47.66 -24.98
C PHE A 270 8.64 46.66 -25.68
N GLN A 271 7.90 45.87 -24.88
CA GLN A 271 6.94 44.88 -25.37
C GLN A 271 5.51 45.28 -25.03
N GLN A 272 5.21 45.44 -23.74
CA GLN A 272 3.87 45.74 -23.26
C GLN A 272 3.88 46.36 -21.86
N SER A 273 2.77 47.02 -21.50
CA SER A 273 2.51 47.52 -20.16
C SER A 273 1.49 46.63 -19.45
N ALA A 274 1.96 45.76 -18.56
CA ALA A 274 1.12 44.86 -17.75
C ALA A 274 1.94 44.27 -16.58
N GLU A 275 1.27 43.94 -15.47
CA GLU A 275 1.89 43.23 -14.34
C GLU A 275 2.37 41.82 -14.74
N VAL A 276 1.66 41.21 -15.69
CA VAL A 276 1.91 39.87 -16.20
C VAL A 276 2.31 39.94 -17.67
N PHE A 277 3.35 39.20 -18.03
CA PHE A 277 3.79 38.97 -19.40
C PHE A 277 3.58 37.52 -19.82
N PHE A 278 2.86 37.30 -20.90
CA PHE A 278 2.73 35.98 -21.52
C PHE A 278 3.76 35.89 -22.64
N ILE A 279 4.59 34.86 -22.62
CA ILE A 279 5.46 34.59 -23.76
C ILE A 279 4.53 34.06 -24.87
N PRO A 280 4.38 34.76 -26.01
CA PRO A 280 3.49 34.32 -27.08
C PRO A 280 3.83 32.89 -27.48
N GLN A 281 2.83 32.12 -27.93
CA GLN A 281 3.03 30.75 -28.38
C GLN A 281 4.30 30.69 -29.23
N ILE A 282 5.27 29.87 -28.79
CA ILE A 282 6.60 29.79 -29.37
C ILE A 282 6.43 29.51 -30.87
N THR A 283 6.54 30.54 -31.69
CA THR A 283 6.43 30.41 -33.14
C THR A 283 7.65 29.65 -33.66
N LYS A 284 7.58 29.14 -34.90
CA LYS A 284 8.48 28.13 -35.52
C LYS A 284 10.00 28.29 -35.27
N THR A 285 10.48 29.47 -34.86
CA THR A 285 11.86 29.76 -34.47
C THR A 285 11.99 30.05 -32.96
N TYR A 286 12.17 28.98 -32.18
CA TYR A 286 12.37 29.00 -30.72
C TYR A 286 13.53 29.88 -30.21
N ARG A 287 14.55 30.11 -31.03
CA ARG A 287 15.72 30.96 -30.66
C ARG A 287 15.33 32.42 -30.43
N GLU A 288 14.30 32.90 -31.11
CA GLU A 288 13.88 34.32 -31.06
C GLU A 288 13.27 34.71 -29.71
N HIS A 289 12.85 33.73 -28.90
CA HIS A 289 12.30 33.97 -27.57
C HIS A 289 13.38 33.98 -26.46
N SER A 290 14.64 33.74 -26.81
CA SER A 290 15.76 33.91 -25.87
C SER A 290 16.18 35.37 -25.81
N GLY A 291 16.38 35.91 -24.60
CA GLY A 291 16.72 37.32 -24.43
C GLY A 291 16.85 37.73 -22.97
N LEU A 292 17.17 39.01 -22.74
CA LEU A 292 17.16 39.65 -21.43
C LEU A 292 15.79 40.29 -21.18
N TYR A 293 14.97 39.66 -20.37
CA TYR A 293 13.64 40.12 -20.00
C TYR A 293 13.74 41.08 -18.81
N GLY A 294 13.28 42.31 -18.97
CA GLY A 294 13.23 43.33 -17.94
C GLY A 294 11.79 43.67 -17.58
N CYS A 295 11.48 43.76 -16.29
CA CYS A 295 10.28 44.44 -15.82
C CYS A 295 10.68 45.76 -15.15
N SER A 296 9.96 46.83 -15.46
CA SER A 296 10.04 48.11 -14.78
C SER A 296 8.71 48.46 -14.14
N ALA A 297 8.75 48.98 -12.91
CA ALA A 297 7.58 49.46 -12.19
C ALA A 297 7.75 50.94 -11.81
N ARG A 298 6.74 51.74 -12.12
CA ARG A 298 6.72 53.18 -11.88
C ARG A 298 5.56 53.55 -10.95
N ASN A 299 5.87 54.21 -9.84
CA ASN A 299 4.86 54.77 -8.95
C ASN A 299 4.48 56.17 -9.46
N SER A 300 3.22 56.34 -9.86
CA SER A 300 2.71 57.58 -10.47
C SER A 300 2.68 58.78 -9.53
N ALA A 301 2.53 58.56 -8.22
CA ALA A 301 2.47 59.62 -7.21
C ALA A 301 3.86 60.17 -6.86
N THR A 302 4.88 59.30 -6.82
CA THR A 302 6.26 59.69 -6.45
C THR A 302 7.17 59.91 -7.65
N GLY A 303 6.75 59.50 -8.85
CA GLY A 303 7.56 59.50 -10.06
C GLY A 303 8.74 58.52 -10.02
N ARG A 304 8.85 57.68 -8.97
CA ARG A 304 9.96 56.75 -8.76
C ARG A 304 9.78 55.50 -9.62
N GLU A 305 10.83 55.14 -10.34
CA GLU A 305 10.87 53.95 -11.20
C GLU A 305 11.96 53.01 -10.73
N ARG A 306 11.68 51.70 -10.80
CA ARG A 306 12.69 50.67 -10.54
C ARG A 306 12.49 49.50 -11.49
N SER A 307 13.61 48.96 -11.96
CA SER A 307 13.61 47.90 -12.96
C SER A 307 14.46 46.72 -12.50
N THR A 308 14.11 45.54 -13.00
CA THR A 308 14.79 44.28 -12.70
C THR A 308 14.80 43.38 -13.93
N PHE A 309 15.87 42.61 -14.10
CA PHE A 309 16.17 41.93 -15.35
C PHE A 309 16.56 40.47 -15.13
N LYS A 310 16.12 39.60 -16.04
CA LYS A 310 16.40 38.18 -16.04
C LYS A 310 16.69 37.67 -17.44
N ARG A 311 17.79 36.92 -17.59
CA ARG A 311 18.13 36.28 -18.86
C ARG A 311 17.37 34.97 -19.01
N ILE A 312 16.62 34.83 -20.09
CA ILE A 312 15.88 33.61 -20.44
C ILE A 312 16.51 33.01 -21.70
N LYS A 313 16.82 31.72 -21.66
CA LYS A 313 17.34 30.95 -22.80
C LYS A 313 16.41 29.79 -23.11
N VAL A 314 15.86 29.78 -24.32
CA VAL A 314 14.91 28.78 -24.83
C VAL A 314 15.65 27.82 -25.76
N PHE A 315 15.62 26.52 -25.47
CA PHE A 315 16.22 25.49 -26.33
C PHE A 315 15.18 24.43 -26.75
N GLY A 316 15.07 24.18 -28.07
CA GLY A 316 14.39 23.01 -28.65
C GLY A 316 13.23 23.34 -29.60
N LYS A 317 12.73 22.33 -30.31
CA LYS A 317 11.75 22.45 -31.42
C LYS A 317 10.35 22.06 -30.93
N TRP A 318 9.34 22.91 -31.17
CA TRP A 318 7.94 22.57 -30.90
C TRP A 318 7.39 21.62 -31.97
N ILE A 319 6.86 20.47 -31.55
CA ILE A 319 6.14 19.53 -32.42
C ILE A 319 4.68 19.46 -31.92
N PRO A 320 3.68 19.86 -32.73
CA PRO A 320 2.28 19.71 -32.34
C PRO A 320 1.93 18.24 -32.16
N ALA A 321 1.09 17.93 -31.16
CA ALA A 321 0.65 16.58 -30.83
C ALA A 321 0.04 15.81 -32.02
N SER A 322 -0.42 16.51 -33.06
CA SER A 322 -0.93 15.92 -34.30
C SER A 322 0.12 15.23 -35.18
N LEU A 323 1.42 15.38 -34.88
CA LEU A 323 2.53 14.78 -35.65
C LEU A 323 3.28 13.68 -34.88
N SER A 324 2.85 13.30 -33.67
CA SER A 324 3.60 12.39 -32.79
C SER A 324 3.28 10.91 -32.97
N THR A 325 3.07 10.44 -34.21
CA THR A 325 3.13 9.00 -34.50
C THR A 325 4.56 8.63 -34.87
N GLY A 326 5.32 8.06 -33.92
CA GLY A 326 6.46 7.20 -34.25
C GLY A 326 7.88 7.67 -33.95
N PHE A 327 8.12 8.80 -33.25
CA PHE A 327 9.49 9.18 -32.83
C PHE A 327 9.54 9.59 -31.36
N SER A 328 10.55 9.09 -30.65
CA SER A 328 10.94 9.54 -29.31
C SER A 328 11.36 11.00 -29.40
N VAL A 329 10.57 11.90 -28.82
CA VAL A 329 10.82 13.34 -28.88
C VAL A 329 11.76 13.72 -27.74
N GLU A 330 12.96 14.16 -28.11
CA GLU A 330 13.94 14.76 -27.21
C GLU A 330 13.34 16.06 -26.62
N SER A 331 13.22 16.12 -25.30
CA SER A 331 12.55 17.19 -24.57
C SER A 331 13.27 18.55 -24.71
N MET A 332 12.48 19.62 -24.87
CA MET A 332 12.92 21.02 -24.84
C MET A 332 13.53 21.36 -23.47
N TRP A 333 14.66 22.09 -23.47
CA TRP A 333 15.30 22.60 -22.27
C TRP A 333 15.23 24.13 -22.27
N LEU A 334 14.90 24.78 -21.14
CA LEU A 334 15.13 26.21 -20.92
C LEU A 334 16.22 26.32 -19.84
N SER A 335 17.22 27.19 -20.03
CA SER A 335 18.40 27.20 -19.15
C SER A 335 18.10 27.71 -17.73
N GLU A 336 18.74 27.04 -16.77
CA GLU A 336 19.06 27.42 -15.38
C GLU A 336 18.65 28.82 -14.90
N LYS A 337 17.64 28.84 -14.03
CA LYS A 337 17.60 29.41 -12.66
C LYS A 337 16.24 30.03 -12.38
N SER A 338 15.52 29.36 -11.46
CA SER A 338 14.43 29.86 -10.62
C SER A 338 13.24 30.53 -11.34
N GLN A 339 12.02 30.19 -10.95
CA GLN A 339 10.98 31.21 -10.90
C GLN A 339 11.29 32.10 -9.69
N GLU A 340 12.33 32.91 -9.79
CA GLU A 340 12.32 34.13 -9.02
C GLU A 340 11.27 35.01 -9.68
N ASN A 341 10.17 35.25 -8.98
CA ASN A 341 9.44 36.50 -9.15
C ASN A 341 10.49 37.59 -9.27
N ILE A 342 10.45 38.37 -10.36
CA ILE A 342 11.45 39.42 -10.49
C ILE A 342 11.06 40.50 -9.48
N PHE A 343 11.69 40.45 -8.30
CA PHE A 343 11.32 41.26 -7.17
C PHE A 343 11.95 42.65 -7.32
N ILE A 344 11.12 43.67 -7.26
CA ILE A 344 11.55 45.05 -7.17
C ILE A 344 11.46 45.43 -5.68
N PRO A 345 12.59 45.72 -4.99
CA PRO A 345 12.49 46.12 -3.58
C PRO A 345 11.79 47.49 -3.45
N SER A 346 11.11 47.72 -2.32
CA SER A 346 10.09 48.76 -2.10
C SER A 346 10.44 50.13 -2.69
N LEU A 347 9.44 50.76 -3.32
CA LEU A 347 9.55 52.15 -3.80
C LEU A 347 9.28 53.20 -2.71
N CYS A 348 8.81 52.79 -1.52
CA CYS A 348 8.53 53.67 -0.39
C CYS A 348 9.81 54.34 0.17
N PRO A 349 9.75 55.61 0.60
CA PRO A 349 10.84 56.24 1.34
C PRO A 349 10.98 55.60 2.73
N MET A 350 12.19 55.16 3.08
CA MET A 350 12.50 54.69 4.44
C MET A 350 12.43 55.86 5.41
N GLY A 351 11.31 55.97 6.14
CA GLY A 351 11.20 56.85 7.29
C GLY A 351 12.02 56.31 8.45
N ARG A 352 13.12 57.00 8.78
CA ARG A 352 13.87 56.81 10.02
C ARG A 352 12.94 57.15 11.19
N ARG A 353 12.40 56.14 11.88
CA ARG A 353 11.81 56.29 13.21
C ARG A 353 12.77 55.68 14.21
N ASP A 354 13.64 56.54 14.74
CA ASP A 354 14.34 56.28 16.00
C ASP A 354 13.27 56.26 17.10
N PHE A 355 12.94 55.07 17.61
CA PHE A 355 12.24 54.93 18.88
C PHE A 355 13.29 54.69 19.96
N VAL A 356 13.54 55.72 20.76
CA VAL A 356 14.08 55.60 22.11
C VAL A 356 12.86 55.62 23.04
N SER A 357 12.67 54.54 23.81
CA SER A 357 11.72 54.44 24.94
C SER A 357 12.17 55.35 26.10
N PRO A 358 11.30 55.82 27.00
CA PRO A 358 10.12 55.13 27.57
C PRO A 358 8.77 55.55 26.97
#